data_AF-A0A973X9N9-F1
#
_entry.id   AF-A0A973X9N9-F1
#
_cell.length_a   1.000
_cell.length_b   1.000
_cell.length_c   1.000
_cell.angle_alpha   90.00
_cell.angle_beta   90.00
_cell.angle_gamma   90.00
#
_symmetry.space_group_name_H-M   'P 1'
#
loop_
_entity.id
_entity.type
_entity.pdbx_description
1 polymer ?
#
loop_
_entity_poly.entity_id
_entity_poly.type
_entity_poly.pdbx_seq_one_letter_code
_entity_poly.pdbx_strand_id
1 'polypeptide(L)' 'MQAATSVEIVSQPMSMPGQLEFTPSAAAKVAELIMEEGNPNLKLRLYVTGGGCSGFSYGFAFDD' A
#
# COMPACT_ATOMS: atom_id res chain seq x y z
N MET A 1 44.04 -12.83 -25.41
CA MET A 1 42.74 -12.90 -26.13
C MET A 1 42.08 -14.19 -25.68
N GLN A 2 40.95 -14.29 -24.99
CA GLN A 2 39.86 -13.41 -24.52
C GLN A 2 39.50 -13.93 -23.10
N ALA A 3 39.45 -13.13 -22.04
CA ALA A 3 38.31 -12.33 -21.57
C ALA A 3 36.98 -13.11 -21.48
N ALA A 4 36.66 -13.58 -20.28
CA ALA A 4 35.28 -13.81 -19.83
C ALA A 4 35.22 -13.47 -18.33
N THR A 5 34.91 -12.20 -18.07
CA THR A 5 34.72 -11.61 -16.75
C THR A 5 33.54 -12.28 -16.05
N SER A 6 33.75 -12.73 -14.81
CA SER A 6 32.70 -13.15 -13.88
C SER A 6 31.59 -12.11 -13.83
N VAL A 7 30.37 -12.52 -14.17
CA VAL A 7 29.16 -11.77 -13.85
C VAL A 7 28.99 -11.87 -12.34
N GLU A 8 29.44 -10.85 -11.61
CA GLU A 8 28.99 -10.62 -10.24
C GLU A 8 27.51 -10.23 -10.30
N ILE A 9 26.66 -11.21 -10.02
CA ILE A 9 25.25 -11.00 -9.70
C ILE A 9 25.19 -10.17 -8.40
N VAL A 10 25.23 -8.85 -8.55
CA VAL A 10 24.94 -7.92 -7.46
C VAL A 10 23.50 -8.18 -7.03
N SER A 11 23.33 -8.67 -5.81
CA SER A 11 22.05 -8.79 -5.12
C SER A 11 21.52 -7.39 -4.80
N GLN A 12 21.03 -6.68 -5.82
CA GLN A 12 20.25 -5.48 -5.60
C GLN A 12 18.94 -5.94 -4.95
N PRO A 13 18.58 -5.47 -3.73
CA PRO A 13 17.21 -5.66 -3.28
C PRO A 13 16.35 -4.96 -4.32
N MET A 14 15.47 -5.70 -4.99
CA MET A 14 14.42 -5.09 -5.79
C MET A 14 13.61 -4.23 -4.80
N SER A 15 13.95 -2.95 -4.73
CA SER A 15 13.12 -1.94 -4.09
C SER A 15 11.85 -1.86 -4.93
N MET A 16 10.90 -2.75 -4.64
CA MET A 16 9.52 -2.47 -4.99
C MET A 16 9.19 -1.20 -4.21
N PRO A 17 8.90 -0.05 -4.85
CA PRO A 17 8.33 1.06 -4.11
C PRO A 17 7.15 0.50 -3.32
N GLY A 18 7.13 0.75 -2.01
CA GLY A 18 6.14 0.16 -1.11
C GLY A 18 4.76 0.31 -1.73
N GLN A 19 4.11 -0.81 -2.00
CA GLN A 19 2.88 -0.87 -2.81
C GLN A 19 1.72 -0.08 -2.19
N LEU A 20 1.86 0.31 -0.92
CA LEU A 20 1.01 1.24 -0.18
C LEU A 20 1.80 1.71 1.05
N GLU A 21 1.96 3.01 1.27
CA GLU A 21 2.48 3.53 2.55
C GLU A 21 1.30 3.91 3.45
N PHE A 22 1.25 3.30 4.63
CA PHE A 22 0.25 3.65 5.64
C PHE A 22 0.92 4.45 6.75
N THR A 23 0.63 5.76 6.78
CA THR A 23 1.31 6.67 7.70
C THR A 23 0.87 6.46 9.15
N PRO A 24 1.71 6.79 10.15
CA PRO A 24 1.34 6.68 11.56
C PRO A 24 0.08 7.48 11.92
N SER A 25 -0.10 8.66 11.32
CA SER A 25 -1.29 9.50 11.51
C SER A 25 -2.57 8.84 10.99
N ALA A 26 -2.49 8.17 9.83
CA ALA A 26 -3.62 7.42 9.29
C ALA A 26 -3.99 6.23 10.19
N ALA A 27 -2.98 5.52 10.73
CA ALA A 27 -3.19 4.42 11.67
C ALA A 27 -3.90 4.88 12.95
N ALA A 28 -3.49 6.01 13.52
CA ALA A 28 -4.14 6.60 14.69
C ALA A 28 -5.61 6.91 14.41
N LYS A 29 -5.90 7.56 13.27
CA LYS A 29 -7.28 7.92 12.91
C LYS A 29 -8.17 6.69 12.69
N VAL A 30 -7.65 5.66 12.03
CA VAL A 30 -8.39 4.41 11.81
C VAL A 30 -8.65 3.68 13.13
N ALA A 31 -7.68 3.65 14.04
CA ALA A 31 -7.85 3.05 15.36
C ALA A 31 -8.91 3.78 16.20
N GLU A 32 -8.93 5.11 16.17
CA GLU A 32 -9.98 5.91 16.79
C GLU A 32 -11.37 5.54 16.27
N LEU A 33 -11.54 5.47 14.95
CA LEU A 33 -12.83 5.13 14.33
C LEU A 33 -13.32 3.72 14.71
N ILE A 34 -12.40 2.74 14.75
CA ILE A 34 -12.72 1.36 15.20
C ILE A 34 -13.17 1.35 16.67
N MET A 35 -12.53 2.15 17.53
CA MET A 35 -12.89 2.26 18.95
C MET A 35 -14.24 2.98 19.13
N GLU A 36 -14.51 4.04 18.36
CA GLU A 36 -15.77 4.78 18.38
C GLU A 36 -16.96 3.90 17.99
N GLU A 37 -16.77 3.01 17.02
CA GLU A 37 -17.80 2.07 16.57
C GLU A 37 -17.93 0.83 17.48
N GLY A 38 -16.93 0.58 18.34
CA GLY A 38 -16.93 -0.49 19.32
C GLY A 38 -16.80 -1.90 18.73
N ASN A 39 -16.43 -2.01 17.45
CA ASN A 39 -16.31 -3.29 16.74
C ASN A 39 -14.85 -3.53 16.29
N PRO A 40 -14.09 -4.38 17.00
CA PRO A 40 -12.70 -4.66 16.67
C PRO A 40 -12.52 -5.48 15.37
N ASN A 41 -13.60 -5.98 14.77
CA ASN A 41 -13.54 -6.73 13.51
C ASN A 41 -13.58 -5.81 12.28
N LEU A 42 -13.86 -4.52 12.45
CA LEU A 42 -13.89 -3.56 11.34
C LEU A 42 -12.53 -3.48 10.65
N LYS A 43 -12.56 -3.60 9.32
CA LYS A 43 -11.40 -3.54 8.43
C LYS A 43 -11.51 -2.35 7.51
N LEU A 44 -10.39 -1.66 7.32
CA LEU A 44 -10.29 -0.60 6.33
C LEU A 44 -10.14 -1.22 4.93
N ARG A 45 -11.12 -0.99 4.07
CA ARG A 45 -11.10 -1.38 2.66
C ARG A 45 -10.77 -0.17 1.80
N LEU A 46 -9.73 -0.28 0.98
CA LEU A 46 -9.47 0.66 -0.10
C LEU A 46 -10.09 0.16 -1.40
N TYR A 47 -10.61 1.07 -2.21
CA TYR A 47 -11.10 0.77 -3.55
C TYR A 47 -10.69 1.87 -4.53
N VAL A 48 -10.57 1.45 -5.78
CA VAL A 48 -10.26 2.33 -6.91
C VAL A 48 -11.46 2.33 -7.84
N THR A 49 -11.97 3.51 -8.14
CA THR A 49 -13.06 3.70 -9.09
C THR A 49 -12.55 4.45 -10.32
N GLY A 50 -13.03 4.04 -11.50
CA GLY A 50 -12.75 4.75 -12.75
C GLY A 50 -13.52 6.07 -12.79
N GLY A 51 -12.80 7.19 -12.96
CA GLY A 51 -13.34 8.55 -13.04
C GLY A 51 -13.48 9.08 -14.48
N GLY A 52 -13.40 8.22 -15.50
CA GLY A 52 -13.50 8.63 -16.91
C GLY A 52 -12.26 9.40 -17.37
N CYS A 53 -12.44 10.56 -18.02
CA CYS A 53 -11.33 11.39 -18.52
C CYS A 53 -10.44 11.98 -17.40
N SER A 54 -10.91 11.97 -16.15
CA SER A 54 -10.17 12.48 -14.99
C SER A 54 -9.26 11.43 -14.34
N GLY A 55 -9.25 10.18 -14.82
CA GLY A 55 -8.37 9.12 -14.32
C GLY A 55 -9.04 8.22 -13.28
N PHE A 56 -8.34 7.90 -12.20
CA PHE A 56 -8.81 7.01 -11.14
C PHE A 56 -9.08 7.79 -9.85
N SER A 57 -10.16 7.44 -9.16
CA SER A 57 -10.48 7.92 -7.82
C SER A 57 -10.17 6.85 -6.79
N TYR A 58 -9.61 7.26 -5.66
CA TYR A 58 -9.32 6.38 -4.52
C TYR A 58 -10.33 6.67 -3.43
N GLY A 59 -11.01 5.63 -2.96
CA GLY A 59 -11.93 5.71 -1.82
C GLY A 59 -11.57 4.67 -0.77
N PHE A 60 -12.13 4.86 0.42
CA PHE A 60 -12.03 3.91 1.51
C PHE A 60 -13.40 3.69 2.15
N ALA A 61 -13.58 2.52 2.76
CA ALA A 61 -14.76 2.13 3.52
C ALA A 61 -14.34 1.23 4.67
N PHE A 62 -15.21 1.09 5.66
CA PHE A 62 -15.09 0.05 6.69
C PHE A 62 -16.04 -1.10 6.36
N ASP A 63 -15.54 -2.33 6.54
CA ASP A 63 -16.24 -3.59 6.25
C ASP A 63 -15.80 -4.63 7.30
N ASP A 64 -16.60 -5.67 7.55
CA ASP A 64 -16.34 -6.68 8.62
C ASP A 64 -15.41 -7.85 8.22
#